data_AF-A0A6V7KTE9-F1
#
_entry.id   AF-A0A6V7KTE9-F1
#
_cell.length_a   1.000
_cell.length_b   1.000
_cell.length_c   1.000
_cell.angle_alpha   90.00
_cell.angle_beta   90.00
_cell.angle_gamma   90.00
#
_symmetry.space_group_name_H-M   'P 1'
#
loop_
_entity.id
_entity.type
_entity.pdbx_description
1 polymer ?
#
loop_
_entity_poly.entity_id
_entity_poly.type
_entity_poly.pdbx_seq_one_letter_code
_entity_poly.pdbx_strand_id
1 'polypeptide(L)' 'SVVLISKLPFVNLFSELCALVAPEFFDAGNAIMDVAVCEIDNWPPPIPGQLIHLPLLGVLFQ' A
#
# COMPACT_ATOMS: atom_id res chain seq x y z
N SER A 1 11.13 -9.86 6.67
CA SER A 1 11.45 -9.04 5.49
C SER A 1 10.16 -8.87 4.70
N VAL A 2 9.78 -7.64 4.36
CA VAL A 2 8.58 -7.34 3.56
C VAL A 2 9.04 -7.01 2.14
N VAL A 3 8.43 -7.66 1.15
CA VAL A 3 8.76 -7.47 -0.28
C VAL A 3 7.47 -7.26 -1.05
N LEU A 4 7.40 -6.18 -1.82
CA LEU A 4 6.26 -5.83 -2.66
C LEU A 4 6.61 -6.05 -4.13
N ILE A 5 5.80 -6.82 -4.84
CA ILE A 5 6.00 -7.16 -6.25
C ILE A 5 4.80 -6.62 -7.03
N SER A 6 5.06 -5.75 -8.00
CA SER A 6 4.03 -5.15 -8.85
C SER A 6 4.45 -5.15 -10.31
N LYS A 7 3.46 -5.21 -11.20
CA LYS A 7 3.64 -5.03 -12.66
C LYS A 7 3.67 -3.55 -13.06
N LEU A 8 3.35 -2.65 -12.13
CA LEU A 8 3.26 -1.21 -12.37
C LEU A 8 4.60 -0.53 -12.01
N PRO A 9 5.07 0.46 -12.78
CA PRO A 9 6.34 1.14 -12.52
C PRO A 9 6.24 2.28 -11.48
N PHE A 10 5.39 2.16 -10.47
CA PHE A 10 5.17 3.21 -9.45
C PHE A 10 6.13 3.06 -8.26
N VAL A 11 7.43 3.18 -8.52
CA VAL A 11 8.49 2.91 -7.52
C VAL A 11 8.34 3.75 -6.26
N ASN A 12 8.05 5.05 -6.39
CA ASN A 12 7.89 5.94 -5.23
C ASN A 12 6.72 5.50 -4.34
N LEU A 13 5.54 5.26 -4.94
CA LEU A 13 4.38 4.76 -4.22
C LEU A 13 4.70 3.46 -3.49
N PHE A 14 5.24 2.46 -4.18
CA PHE A 14 5.57 1.17 -3.54
C PHE A 14 6.65 1.29 -2.46
N SER A 15 7.61 2.21 -2.62
CA SER A 15 8.61 2.48 -1.59
C SER A 15 7.98 3.09 -0.34
N GLU A 16 7.06 4.04 -0.48
CA GLU A 16 6.36 4.63 0.67
C GLU A 16 5.42 3.61 1.33
N LEU A 17 4.71 2.81 0.54
CA LEU A 17 3.89 1.71 1.05
C LEU A 17 4.73 0.71 1.85
N CYS A 18 5.91 0.32 1.35
CA CYS A 18 6.82 -0.55 2.10
C CYS A 18 7.33 0.13 3.38
N ALA A 19 7.62 1.43 3.35
CA ALA A 19 8.06 2.17 4.53
C ALA A 19 6.97 2.28 5.60
N LEU A 20 5.69 2.27 5.22
CA LEU A 20 4.54 2.24 6.13
C LEU A 20 4.24 0.82 6.64
N VAL A 21 4.15 -0.16 5.73
CA VAL A 21 3.76 -1.54 6.07
C VAL A 21 4.86 -2.24 6.86
N ALA A 22 6.15 -1.98 6.59
CA ALA A 22 7.24 -2.63 7.29
C ALA A 22 7.16 -2.47 8.83
N PRO A 23 7.14 -1.24 9.41
CA PRO A 23 7.06 -1.07 10.85
C PRO A 23 5.76 -1.65 11.42
N GLU A 24 4.62 -1.42 10.78
CA GLU A 24 3.32 -1.93 11.23
C GLU A 24 3.27 -3.46 11.25
N PHE A 25 3.87 -4.13 10.26
CA PHE A 25 4.01 -5.58 10.22
C PHE A 25 4.92 -6.11 11.32
N PHE A 26 6.00 -5.39 11.65
CA PHE A 26 6.89 -5.79 12.75
C PHE A 26 6.24 -5.59 14.13
N ASP A 27 5.29 -4.66 14.27
CA ASP A 27 4.57 -4.39 15.51
C ASP A 27 3.35 -5.30 15.71
N ALA A 28 2.41 -5.30 14.76
CA ALA A 28 1.13 -6.00 14.85
C ALA A 28 1.13 -7.39 14.15
N GLY A 29 2.20 -7.73 13.43
CA GLY A 29 2.32 -9.01 12.74
C GLY A 29 1.36 -9.17 11.57
N ASN A 30 0.86 -10.39 11.39
CA ASN A 30 0.06 -10.76 10.21
C ASN A 30 -1.30 -10.06 10.12
N ALA A 31 -1.87 -9.59 11.23
CA ALA A 31 -3.18 -8.92 11.23
C ALA A 31 -3.18 -7.64 10.38
N ILE A 32 -2.09 -6.86 10.47
CA ILE A 32 -1.90 -5.65 9.66
C ILE A 32 -1.72 -5.99 8.19
N MET A 33 -1.07 -7.12 7.89
CA MET A 33 -0.90 -7.55 6.50
C MET A 33 -2.25 -7.88 5.86
N ASP A 34 -3.16 -8.54 6.58
CA ASP A 34 -4.49 -8.89 6.09
C ASP A 34 -5.33 -7.63 5.79
N VAL A 35 -5.28 -6.66 6.70
CA VAL A 35 -5.93 -5.35 6.51
C VAL A 35 -5.31 -4.60 5.33
N ALA A 36 -3.99 -4.54 5.24
CA ALA A 36 -3.30 -3.86 4.15
C ALA A 36 -3.66 -4.47 2.79
N VAL A 37 -3.70 -5.80 2.68
CA VAL A 37 -4.10 -6.50 1.46
C VAL A 37 -5.56 -6.19 1.10
N CYS A 38 -6.46 -6.19 2.08
CA CYS A 38 -7.88 -5.87 1.85
C CYS A 38 -8.07 -4.43 1.33
N GLU A 39 -7.38 -3.46 1.93
CA GLU A 39 -7.42 -2.07 1.47
C GLU A 39 -6.87 -1.91 0.04
N ILE A 40 -5.72 -2.55 -0.25
CA ILE A 40 -5.10 -2.54 -1.59
C ILE A 40 -6.04 -3.14 -2.64
N ASP A 41 -6.75 -4.22 -2.31
CA ASP A 41 -7.71 -4.87 -3.22
C ASP A 41 -8.90 -3.95 -3.55
N ASN A 42 -9.27 -3.05 -2.63
CA ASN A 42 -10.34 -2.07 -2.81
C ASN A 42 -9.90 -0.78 -3.51
N TRP A 43 -8.62 -0.66 -3.90
CA TRP A 43 -8.14 0.57 -4.54
C TRP A 43 -8.76 0.79 -5.92
N PRO A 44 -9.11 2.05 -6.25
CA PRO A 44 -9.56 2.38 -7.58
C PRO A 44 -8.42 2.18 -8.60
N PRO A 45 -8.74 1.79 -9.84
CA PRO A 45 -7.73 1.66 -10.88
C PRO A 45 -7.06 3.01 -11.17
N PRO A 46 -5.73 3.05 -11.37
CA PRO A 46 -5.04 4.28 -11.73
C PRO A 46 -5.47 4.74 -13.13
N ILE A 47 -6.10 5.92 -13.22
CA ILE A 47 -6.52 6.55 -14.47
C ILE A 47 -5.57 7.74 -14.74
N PRO A 48 -4.94 7.82 -15.92
CA PRO A 48 -4.06 8.94 -16.26
C PRO A 48 -4.78 10.29 -16.12
N GLY A 49 -4.17 11.24 -15.40
CA GLY A 49 -4.71 12.59 -15.22
C GLY A 49 -5.76 12.71 -14.11
N GLN A 50 -6.04 11.65 -13.36
CA GLN A 50 -6.94 11.67 -12.21
C GLN A 50 -6.18 11.42 -10.91
N LEU A 51 -6.41 12.28 -9.91
CA LEU A 51 -5.98 12.00 -8.53
C LEU A 51 -6.87 10.88 -7.98
N ILE A 52 -6.23 9.81 -7.54
CA ILE A 52 -6.88 8.66 -6.93
C ILE A 52 -6.44 8.55 -5.48
N HIS A 53 -7.35 8.13 -4.63
CA HIS A 53 -7.10 7.98 -3.20
C HIS A 53 -6.78 6.51 -2.92
N LEU A 54 -5.61 6.27 -2.37
CA LEU A 54 -5.10 4.94 -2.05
C LEU A 54 -4.93 4.87 -0.53
N PRO A 55 -6.02 4.59 0.23
CA PRO A 55 -5.93 4.46 1.68
C PRO A 55 -5.15 3.19 2.04
N LEU A 56 -4.25 3.29 3.01
CA LEU A 56 -3.57 2.15 3.61
C LEU A 56 -3.24 2.41 5.07
N LEU A 57 -3.68 1.53 5.97
CA LEU A 57 -3.32 1.57 7.39
C LEU A 57 -3.50 2.97 8.02
N GLY A 58 -4.55 3.70 7.61
CA GLY A 58 -4.85 5.05 8.11
C GLY A 58 -4.10 6.20 7.40
N VAL A 59 -3.25 5.91 6.42
CA VAL A 59 -2.58 6.89 5.56
C VAL A 59 -3.29 6.97 4.21
N LEU A 60 -3.44 8.17 3.66
CA LEU A 60 -4.05 8.39 2.34
C LEU A 60 -2.97 8.76 1.32
N PHE A 61 -2.65 7.86 0.40
CA PHE A 61 -1.74 8.14 -0.72
C PHE A 61 -2.51 8.74 -1.91
N GLN A 62 -1.86 9.63 -2.67
CA GLN A 62 -2.43 10.40 -3.78
C GLN A 62 -1.41 10.68 -4.89
#